data_AF-A0A8S0PG63-F1
#
_entry.id   AF-A0A8S0PG63-F1
#
_cell.length_a   1.000
_cell.length_b   1.000
_cell.length_c   1.000
_cell.angle_alpha   90.00
_cell.angle_beta   90.00
_cell.angle_gamma   90.00
#
_symmetry.space_group_name_H-M   'P 1'
#
loop_
_entity.id
_entity.type
_entity.pdbx_description
1 polymer ?
#
loop_
_entity_poly.entity_id
_entity_poly.type
_entity_poly.pdbx_seq_one_letter_code
_entity_poly.pdbx_strand_id
1 'polypeptide(L)' 'MGVIFVAASFIRKYKLPPSRIIPFPKRTDPSSILDFPPGRHVLAVYPGTTALYKATVVQPRKRKTDE' A
#
# COMPACT_ATOMS: atom_id res chain seq x y z
N MET A 1 23.50 4.76 20.46
CA MET A 1 23.91 5.54 19.26
C MET A 1 23.85 4.61 18.07
N GLY A 2 22.67 4.49 17.44
CA GLY A 2 22.47 3.66 16.24
C GLY A 2 22.49 4.57 15.02
N VAL A 3 23.44 4.32 14.13
CA VAL A 3 23.75 5.11 12.94
C VAL A 3 22.51 5.32 12.07
N ILE A 4 22.25 6.57 11.71
CA ILE A 4 21.21 6.96 10.76
C ILE A 4 21.63 6.42 9.38
N PHE A 5 20.86 5.47 8.82
CA PHE A 5 20.93 5.17 7.39
C PHE A 5 20.26 6.32 6.62
N VAL A 6 21.05 7.32 6.24
CA VAL A 6 20.65 8.27 5.20
C VAL A 6 20.80 7.57 3.86
N ALA A 7 19.73 6.94 3.38
CA ALA A 7 19.62 6.63 1.97
C ALA A 7 19.28 7.94 1.24
N ALA A 8 20.24 8.51 0.51
CA ALA A 8 19.99 9.61 -0.41
C ALA A 8 18.99 9.15 -1.48
N SER A 9 17.69 9.33 -1.24
CA SER A 9 16.65 8.96 -2.18
C SER A 9 16.52 10.05 -3.22
N PHE A 10 17.11 9.84 -4.40
CA PHE A 10 16.73 10.61 -5.56
C PHE A 10 15.30 10.22 -5.94
N ILE A 11 14.32 11.01 -5.49
CA ILE A 11 12.91 10.80 -5.84
C ILE A 11 12.75 11.07 -7.34
N ARG A 12 12.57 10.01 -8.12
CA ARG A 12 12.32 10.10 -9.55
C ARG A 12 10.95 10.75 -9.79
N LYS A 13 10.92 11.82 -10.58
CA LYS A 13 9.69 12.45 -11.07
C LYS A 13 9.29 11.81 -12.39
N TYR A 14 8.02 11.48 -12.54
CA TYR A 14 7.47 10.88 -13.75
C TYR A 14 6.32 11.74 -14.30
N LYS A 15 6.23 11.86 -15.63
CA LYS A 15 5.06 12.46 -16.31
C LYS A 15 4.12 11.33 -16.71
N LEU A 16 2.91 11.32 -16.16
CA LEU A 16 1.91 10.27 -16.37
C LEU A 16 0.52 10.91 -16.55
N PRO A 17 -0.36 10.31 -17.36
CA PRO A 17 -1.75 10.69 -17.39
C PRO A 17 -2.44 10.34 -16.05
N PRO A 18 -3.48 11.08 -15.62
CA PRO A 18 -4.18 10.82 -14.36
C PRO A 18 -4.75 9.39 -14.23
N SER A 19 -5.15 8.77 -15.34
CA SER A 19 -5.68 7.40 -15.38
C SER A 19 -4.69 6.33 -14.90
N ARG A 20 -3.39 6.65 -14.82
CA ARG A 20 -2.34 5.75 -14.33
C ARG A 20 -1.95 5.99 -12.88
N ILE A 21 -2.64 6.91 -12.18
CA ILE A 21 -2.37 7.26 -10.79
C ILE A 21 -3.51 6.72 -9.93
N ILE A 22 -3.16 5.90 -8.94
CA ILE A 22 -4.12 5.35 -7.97
C ILE A 22 -3.87 6.05 -6.63
N PRO A 23 -4.84 6.82 -6.09
CA PRO A 23 -4.67 7.47 -4.81
C PRO A 23 -4.67 6.43 -3.70
N PHE A 24 -3.68 6.50 -2.81
CA PHE A 24 -3.73 5.75 -1.57
C PHE A 24 -4.64 6.47 -0.57
N PRO A 25 -5.49 5.73 0.18
CA PRO A 25 -6.30 6.34 1.23
C PRO A 25 -5.41 7.00 2.27
N LYS A 26 -5.79 8.21 2.72
CA LYS A 26 -5.13 8.88 3.83
C LYS A 26 -5.46 8.11 5.11
N ARG A 27 -4.45 7.84 5.94
CA ARG A 27 -4.54 6.98 7.16
C ARG A 27 -5.42 7.54 8.29
N THR A 28 -6.26 8.53 8.02
CA THR A 28 -6.84 9.36 9.07
C THR A 28 -8.07 8.76 9.74
N ASP A 29 -8.73 7.76 9.14
CA ASP A 29 -9.90 7.14 9.79
C ASP A 29 -10.00 5.63 9.49
N PRO A 30 -9.97 4.74 10.51
CA PRO A 30 -10.12 3.30 10.32
C PRO A 30 -11.47 2.89 9.71
N SER A 31 -12.51 3.75 9.81
CA SER A 31 -13.81 3.51 9.16
C SER A 31 -13.78 3.74 7.64
N SER A 32 -12.79 4.48 7.14
CA SER A 32 -12.62 4.75 5.71
C SER A 32 -11.82 3.68 4.96
N ILE A 33 -11.34 2.66 5.67
CA ILE A 33 -10.55 1.58 5.07
C ILE A 33 -11.48 0.69 4.24
N LEU A 34 -11.23 0.66 2.94
CA LEU A 34 -11.94 -0.22 2.02
C LEU A 34 -11.54 -1.67 2.30
N ASP A 35 -12.47 -2.46 2.85
CA ASP A 35 -12.27 -3.90 2.97
C ASP A 35 -12.54 -4.59 1.64
N PHE A 36 -11.61 -5.47 1.25
CA PHE A 36 -11.75 -6.27 0.05
C PHE A 36 -12.22 -7.68 0.43
N PRO A 37 -13.33 -8.19 -0.14
CA PRO A 37 -13.82 -9.53 0.16
C PRO A 37 -12.89 -10.60 -0.44
N PRO A 38 -12.93 -11.85 0.07
CA PRO A 38 -12.24 -12.98 -0.53
C PRO A 38 -12.59 -13.16 -2.01
N GLY A 39 -11.61 -13.60 -2.81
CA GLY A 39 -11.75 -13.78 -4.26
C GLY A 39 -11.62 -12.48 -5.07
N ARG A 40 -11.57 -11.30 -4.43
CA ARG A 40 -11.38 -10.04 -5.15
C ARG A 40 -9.94 -9.91 -5.66
N HIS A 41 -9.79 -9.44 -6.90
CA HIS A 41 -8.50 -9.05 -7.44
C HIS A 41 -8.12 -7.65 -6.97
N VAL A 42 -6.90 -7.50 -6.46
CA VAL A 42 -6.34 -6.25 -5.95
C VAL A 42 -4.92 -6.04 -6.47
N LEU A 43 -4.43 -4.80 -6.36
CA LEU A 43 -3.04 -4.46 -6.56
C LEU A 43 -2.36 -4.39 -5.19
N ALA A 44 -1.46 -5.34 -4.90
CA ALA A 44 -0.77 -5.46 -3.62
C ALA A 44 0.74 -5.25 -3.78
N VAL A 45 1.36 -4.69 -2.75
CA VAL A 45 2.83 -4.58 -2.69
C VAL A 45 3.41 -5.94 -2.35
N TYR A 46 4.38 -6.41 -3.13
CA TYR A 46 5.09 -7.65 -2.80
C TYR A 46 6.18 -7.37 -1.75
N PRO A 47 6.40 -8.24 -0.74
CA PRO A 47 7.42 -8.04 0.27
C PRO A 47 8.80 -7.77 -0.33
N GLY A 48 9.52 -6.79 0.20
CA GLY A 48 10.84 -6.38 -0.29
C GLY A 48 10.83 -5.57 -1.60
N THR A 49 9.64 -5.20 -2.11
CA THR A 49 9.50 -4.41 -3.33
C THR A 49 8.73 -3.11 -3.07
N THR A 50 8.84 -2.17 -4.01
CA THR A 50 8.09 -0.91 -4.03
C THR A 50 7.00 -0.90 -5.10
N ALA A 51 6.79 -2.02 -5.78
CA ALA A 51 5.87 -2.15 -6.90
C ALA A 51 4.57 -2.85 -6.48
N LEU A 52 3.49 -2.53 -7.19
CA LEU A 52 2.19 -3.16 -7.05
C LEU A 52 2.04 -4.30 -8.06
N TYR A 53 1.55 -5.44 -7.60
CA TYR A 53 1.30 -6.64 -8.38
C TYR A 53 -0.15 -7.09 -8.25
N LYS A 54 -0.70 -7.74 -9.28
CA LYS A 54 -2.03 -8.34 -9.21
C LYS A 54 -2.03 -9.49 -8.21
N ALA A 55 -2.91 -9.43 -7.24
CA ALA A 55 -3.13 -10.46 -6.23
C ALA A 55 -4.61 -10.78 -6.08
N THR A 56 -4.92 -11.93 -5.51
CA THR A 56 -6.28 -12.32 -5.11
C THR A 56 -6.35 -12.32 -3.60
N VAL A 57 -7.39 -11.70 -3.05
CA VAL A 57 -7.63 -11.68 -1.60
C VAL A 57 -8.05 -13.08 -1.14
N VAL A 58 -7.23 -13.71 -0.30
CA VAL A 58 -7.55 -15.02 0.30
C VAL A 58 -8.28 -14.84 1.62
N GLN A 59 -7.85 -13.89 2.44
CA GLN A 59 -8.49 -13.56 3.72
C GLN A 59 -8.55 -12.03 3.89
N PRO A 60 -9.67 -11.49 4.40
CA PRO A 60 -9.77 -10.08 4.73
C PRO A 60 -8.86 -9.75 5.91
N ARG A 61 -8.52 -8.46 6.06
CA ARG A 61 -7.64 -8.00 7.13
C ARG A 61 -8.28 -8.30 8.49
N LYS A 62 -7.63 -9.10 9.33
CA LYS A 62 -8.01 -9.16 10.75
C LYS A 62 -7.64 -7.83 11.40
N ARG A 63 -8.64 -7.04 11.79
CA ARG A 63 -8.43 -5.88 12.66
C ARG A 63 -7.81 -6.40 13.95
N LYS A 64 -6.59 -5.98 14.27
CA LYS A 64 -6.08 -6.14 15.63
C LYS A 64 -6.94 -5.19 16.47
N THR A 65 -7.89 -5.74 17.21
CA THR A 65 -8.44 -5.04 18.36
C THR A 65 -7.28 -4.91 19.34
N ASP A 66 -6.91 -3.68 19.65
CA ASP A 66 -5.98 -3.38 20.74
C ASP A 66 -6.72 -3.77 22.04
N GLU A 67 -6.21 -4.74 22.77
CA GLU A 67 -6.51 -4.89 24.21
C GLU A 67 -5.45 -4.13 25.00
#